data_AF-A0AAP9Y2R6-F1
#
_entry.id   AF-A0AAP9Y2R6-F1
#
_cell.length_a   1.000
_cell.length_b   1.000
_cell.length_c   1.000
_cell.angle_alpha   90.00
_cell.angle_beta   90.00
_cell.angle_gamma   90.00
#
_symmetry.space_group_name_H-M   'P 1'
#
loop_
_entity.id
_entity.type
_entity.pdbx_description
1 polymer ?
#
loop_
_entity_poly.entity_id
_entity_poly.type
_entity_poly.pdbx_seq_one_letter_code
_entity_poly.pdbx_strand_id
1 'polypeptide(L)'
;MSHKTFRLRTQFMLLILGFSFCFIAYSLCSLFVLKELRVNGPLYQKIQLSNDLVSDILPPPEYVIESYLLCFQLLDADAVQQPRLIDRLASLRKDYDDRYRFWSEQPLNPDTRRALIDASHPPAVAFYRIVFDDFIPAVQREDKVAARDALGRISQQYDLQRKAIDSLVQLATRDTSAVEADAQRGTQSSFWLLAGV
;
A
#
# COMPACT_ATOMS: atom_id res chain seq x y z
N MET A 1 -34.36 34.56 -52.24
CA MET A 1 -34.04 33.57 -51.18
C MET A 1 -35.32 33.26 -50.42
N SER A 2 -35.94 32.11 -50.68
CA SER A 2 -37.20 31.72 -50.06
C SER A 2 -36.92 31.04 -48.72
N HIS A 3 -37.12 31.77 -47.60
CA HIS A 3 -37.12 31.16 -46.28
C HIS A 3 -38.41 30.35 -46.15
N LYS A 4 -38.32 29.02 -46.30
CA LYS A 4 -39.43 28.11 -46.00
C LYS A 4 -39.77 28.26 -44.52
N THR A 5 -40.88 28.90 -44.21
CA THR A 5 -41.39 29.03 -42.84
C THR A 5 -41.95 27.68 -42.40
N PHE A 6 -41.19 26.96 -41.57
CA PHE A 6 -41.66 25.72 -40.98
C PHE A 6 -42.80 26.02 -40.00
N ARG A 7 -43.82 25.14 -39.94
CA ARG A 7 -44.86 25.23 -38.91
C ARG A 7 -44.18 25.15 -37.53
N LEU A 8 -44.61 26.00 -36.59
CA LEU A 8 -44.04 26.13 -35.25
C LEU A 8 -43.83 24.77 -34.54
N ARG A 9 -44.78 23.83 -34.70
CA ARG A 9 -44.68 22.46 -34.17
C ARG A 9 -43.48 21.67 -34.71
N THR A 10 -43.16 21.83 -36.00
CA THR A 10 -42.01 21.15 -36.64
C THR A 10 -40.69 21.71 -36.12
N GLN A 11 -40.62 23.02 -35.86
CA GLN A 11 -39.42 23.66 -35.28
C GLN A 11 -39.16 23.15 -33.86
N PHE A 12 -40.20 23.05 -33.02
CA PHE A 12 -40.08 22.47 -31.68
C PHE A 12 -39.67 20.99 -31.71
N MET A 13 -40.23 20.17 -32.62
CA MET A 13 -39.83 18.76 -32.74
C MET A 13 -38.36 18.60 -33.16
N LEU A 14 -37.87 19.41 -34.10
CA LEU A 14 -36.47 19.37 -34.52
C LEU A 14 -35.52 19.79 -33.39
N LEU A 15 -35.90 20.80 -32.60
CA LEU A 15 -35.08 21.25 -31.47
C LEU A 15 -35.01 20.18 -30.36
N ILE A 16 -36.15 19.54 -30.04
CA ILE A 16 -36.20 18.43 -29.08
C ILE A 16 -35.35 17.26 -29.58
N LEU A 17 -35.49 16.85 -30.84
CA LEU A 17 -34.69 15.76 -31.41
C LEU A 17 -33.19 16.09 -31.39
N GLY A 18 -32.81 17.33 -31.72
CA GLY A 18 -31.43 17.79 -31.63
C GLY A 18 -30.88 17.72 -30.22
N PHE A 19 -31.62 18.22 -29.23
CA PHE A 19 -31.23 18.14 -27.81
C PHE A 19 -31.12 16.71 -27.31
N SER A 20 -32.10 15.86 -27.62
CA SER A 20 -32.08 14.44 -27.26
C SER A 20 -30.88 13.73 -27.89
N PHE A 21 -30.56 14.02 -29.15
CA PHE A 21 -29.37 13.46 -29.80
C PHE A 21 -28.08 13.89 -29.10
N CYS A 22 -27.92 15.18 -28.80
CA CYS A 22 -26.76 15.68 -28.04
C CYS A 22 -26.67 15.05 -26.65
N PHE A 23 -27.79 14.88 -25.97
CA PHE A 23 -27.85 14.26 -24.65
C PHE A 23 -27.46 12.78 -24.69
N ILE A 24 -27.94 12.02 -25.68
CA ILE A 24 -27.57 10.62 -25.89
C ILE A 24 -26.08 10.51 -26.23
N ALA A 25 -25.57 11.34 -27.14
CA ALA A 25 -24.17 11.36 -27.52
C ALA A 25 -23.25 11.67 -26.31
N TYR A 26 -23.63 12.67 -25.50
CA TYR A 26 -22.94 12.99 -24.25
C TYR A 26 -22.98 11.81 -23.26
N SER A 27 -24.16 11.21 -23.06
CA SER A 27 -24.34 10.08 -22.13
C SER A 27 -23.49 8.89 -22.54
N LEU A 28 -23.49 8.52 -23.83
CA LEU A 28 -22.64 7.43 -24.33
C LEU A 28 -21.15 7.72 -24.11
N CYS A 29 -20.70 8.93 -24.45
CA CYS A 29 -19.31 9.35 -24.22
C CYS A 29 -18.94 9.27 -22.73
N SER A 30 -19.82 9.77 -21.85
CA SER A 30 -19.64 9.72 -20.39
C SER A 30 -19.53 8.27 -19.89
N LEU A 31 -20.37 7.36 -20.37
CA LEU A 31 -20.32 5.94 -19.99
C LEU A 31 -19.03 5.26 -20.43
N PHE A 32 -18.49 5.61 -21.61
CA PHE A 32 -17.19 5.09 -22.06
C PHE A 32 -16.05 5.56 -21.15
N VAL A 33 -16.01 6.85 -20.81
CA VAL A 33 -14.99 7.40 -19.91
C VAL A 33 -15.11 6.78 -18.50
N LEU A 34 -16.34 6.63 -17.99
CA LEU A 34 -16.57 6.04 -16.67
C LEU A 34 -16.13 4.57 -16.61
N LYS A 35 -16.35 3.80 -17.68
CA LYS A 35 -15.89 2.41 -17.78
C LYS A 35 -14.37 2.29 -17.68
N GLU A 36 -13.64 3.27 -18.23
CA GLU A 36 -12.18 3.31 -18.19
C GLU A 36 -11.66 3.68 -16.79
N LEU A 37 -12.27 4.70 -16.16
CA LEU A 37 -11.77 5.33 -14.93
C LEU A 37 -12.28 4.71 -13.61
N ARG A 38 -13.33 3.86 -13.66
CA ARG A 38 -13.89 3.24 -12.45
C ARG A 38 -12.88 2.34 -11.72
N VAL A 39 -13.14 2.08 -10.44
CA VAL A 39 -12.44 1.03 -9.68
C VAL A 39 -12.61 -0.31 -10.40
N ASN A 40 -11.53 -1.08 -10.53
CA ASN A 40 -11.44 -2.27 -11.40
C ASN A 40 -11.62 -2.01 -12.92
N GLY A 41 -11.57 -0.75 -13.36
CA GLY A 41 -11.41 -0.38 -14.78
C GLY A 41 -9.95 -0.56 -15.26
N PRO A 42 -9.70 -0.49 -16.57
CA PRO A 42 -8.37 -0.71 -17.14
C PRO A 42 -7.29 0.26 -16.59
N LEU A 43 -7.62 1.53 -16.35
CA LEU A 43 -6.66 2.47 -15.78
C LEU A 43 -6.30 2.14 -14.34
N TYR A 44 -7.28 1.75 -13.52
CA TYR A 44 -7.04 1.29 -12.14
C TYR A 44 -6.12 0.06 -12.11
N GLN A 45 -6.38 -0.93 -12.97
CA GLN A 45 -5.54 -2.13 -13.08
C GLN A 45 -4.10 -1.81 -13.48
N LYS A 46 -3.89 -0.80 -14.34
CA LYS A 46 -2.55 -0.35 -14.71
C LYS A 46 -1.81 0.28 -13.53
N ILE A 47 -2.49 1.06 -12.70
CA ILE A 47 -1.92 1.63 -11.47
C ILE A 47 -1.60 0.51 -10.48
N GLN A 48 -2.53 -0.42 -10.27
CA GLN A 48 -2.35 -1.56 -9.38
C GLN A 48 -1.13 -2.40 -9.80
N LEU A 49 -1.02 -2.77 -11.08
CA LEU A 49 0.14 -3.52 -11.59
C LEU A 49 1.47 -2.81 -11.33
N SER A 50 1.50 -1.47 -11.46
CA SER A 50 2.70 -0.70 -11.15
C SER A 50 3.02 -0.73 -9.65
N ASN A 51 2.01 -0.64 -8.79
CA ASN A 51 2.19 -0.70 -7.33
C ASN A 51 2.61 -2.11 -6.87
N ASP A 52 2.06 -3.16 -7.48
CA ASP A 52 2.41 -4.55 -7.23
C ASP A 52 3.88 -4.79 -7.59
N LEU A 53 4.31 -4.34 -8.78
CA LEU A 53 5.71 -4.47 -9.22
C LEU A 53 6.68 -3.74 -8.27
N VAL A 54 6.33 -2.54 -7.81
CA VAL A 54 7.15 -1.80 -6.84
C VAL A 54 7.22 -2.56 -5.51
N SER A 55 6.11 -3.14 -5.07
CA SER A 55 6.02 -3.91 -3.82
C SER A 55 6.78 -5.24 -3.87
N ASP A 56 6.88 -5.87 -5.05
CA ASP A 56 7.66 -7.10 -5.27
C ASP A 56 9.18 -6.85 -5.24
N ILE A 57 9.63 -5.63 -5.58
CA ILE A 57 11.05 -5.29 -5.71
C ILE A 57 11.60 -4.64 -4.44
N LEU A 58 10.83 -3.75 -3.81
CA LEU A 58 11.32 -2.96 -2.68
C LEU A 58 11.06 -3.67 -1.35
N PRO A 59 12.09 -3.86 -0.50
CA PRO A 59 11.88 -4.42 0.82
C PRO A 59 10.95 -3.49 1.64
N PRO A 60 9.93 -4.06 2.30
CA PRO A 60 8.96 -3.26 3.03
C PRO A 60 9.61 -2.65 4.29
N PRO A 61 9.63 -1.32 4.43
CA PRO A 61 10.36 -0.65 5.51
C PRO A 61 9.76 -0.88 6.90
N GLU A 62 8.48 -1.26 7.00
CA GLU A 62 7.82 -1.65 8.27
C GLU A 62 8.16 -3.08 8.72
N TYR A 63 9.00 -3.80 7.97
CA TYR A 63 9.37 -5.17 8.26
C TYR A 63 10.89 -5.27 8.46
N VAL A 64 11.33 -5.69 9.66
CA VAL A 64 12.77 -5.76 9.99
C VAL A 64 13.52 -6.91 9.31
N ILE A 65 12.92 -7.58 8.32
CA ILE A 65 13.48 -8.79 7.70
C ILE A 65 14.86 -8.57 7.06
N GLU A 66 15.10 -7.43 6.39
CA GLU A 66 16.42 -7.12 5.85
C GLU A 66 17.41 -6.90 7.00
N SER A 67 17.02 -6.16 8.04
CA SER A 67 17.87 -5.96 9.22
C SER A 67 18.22 -7.28 9.90
N TYR A 68 17.26 -8.20 9.97
CA TYR A 68 17.46 -9.54 10.52
C TYR A 68 18.48 -10.35 9.70
N LEU A 69 18.38 -10.30 8.37
CA LEU A 69 19.39 -10.90 7.48
C LEU A 69 20.79 -10.32 7.73
N LEU A 70 20.91 -8.99 7.89
CA LEU A 70 22.19 -8.34 8.14
C LEU A 70 22.82 -8.76 9.48
N CYS A 71 22.00 -9.09 10.50
CA CYS A 71 22.53 -9.67 11.74
C CYS A 71 23.24 -11.01 11.50
N PHE A 72 22.71 -11.88 10.63
CA PHE A 72 23.42 -13.12 10.27
C PHE A 72 24.69 -12.83 9.47
N GLN A 73 24.64 -11.90 8.51
CA GLN A 73 25.82 -11.52 7.74
C GLN A 73 26.93 -10.97 8.64
N LEU A 74 26.58 -10.21 9.69
CA LEU A 74 27.53 -9.66 10.64
C LEU A 74 28.25 -10.71 11.49
N LEU A 75 27.66 -11.90 11.71
CA LEU A 75 28.34 -12.96 12.46
C LEU A 75 29.58 -13.50 11.74
N ASP A 76 29.55 -13.51 10.41
CA ASP A 76 30.61 -14.05 9.56
C ASP A 76 31.42 -12.94 8.86
N ALA A 77 31.07 -11.67 9.09
CA ALA A 77 31.70 -10.51 8.46
C ALA A 77 33.10 -10.25 9.02
N ASP A 78 34.05 -10.01 8.12
CA ASP A 78 35.38 -9.52 8.48
C ASP A 78 35.38 -8.03 8.86
N ALA A 79 36.51 -7.54 9.37
CA ALA A 79 36.68 -6.14 9.80
C ALA A 79 36.47 -5.12 8.67
N VAL A 80 36.59 -5.51 7.40
CA VAL A 80 36.38 -4.64 6.23
C VAL A 80 34.90 -4.53 5.90
N GLN A 81 34.15 -5.64 6.06
CA GLN A 81 32.72 -5.72 5.76
C GLN A 81 31.83 -5.14 6.87
N GLN A 82 32.23 -5.31 8.14
CA GLN A 82 31.42 -4.91 9.30
C GLN A 82 30.91 -3.47 9.26
N PRO A 83 31.74 -2.44 8.99
CA PRO A 83 31.28 -1.04 9.00
C PRO A 83 30.14 -0.81 8.01
N ARG A 84 30.25 -1.35 6.78
CA ARG A 84 29.21 -1.19 5.75
C ARG A 84 27.87 -1.82 6.16
N LEU A 85 27.92 -2.98 6.81
CA LEU A 85 26.71 -3.67 7.29
C LEU A 85 26.06 -2.92 8.45
N ILE A 86 26.86 -2.38 9.37
CA ILE A 86 26.40 -1.55 10.49
C ILE A 86 25.75 -0.25 9.98
N ASP A 87 26.36 0.41 9.01
CA ASP A 87 25.80 1.63 8.39
C ASP A 87 24.47 1.33 7.68
N ARG A 88 24.37 0.17 7.01
CA ARG A 88 23.11 -0.26 6.39
C ARG A 88 22.04 -0.56 7.44
N LEU A 89 22.38 -1.21 8.55
CA LEU A 89 21.46 -1.42 9.67
C LEU A 89 20.96 -0.09 10.26
N ALA A 90 21.84 0.90 10.43
CA ALA A 90 21.47 2.22 10.91
C ALA A 90 20.51 2.94 9.95
N SER A 91 20.76 2.81 8.64
CA SER A 91 19.87 3.35 7.60
C SER A 91 18.49 2.67 7.64
N LEU A 92 18.45 1.34 7.74
CA LEU A 92 17.19 0.58 7.82
C LEU A 92 16.39 0.94 9.08
N ARG A 93 17.05 1.12 10.23
CA ARG A 93 16.39 1.60 11.45
C ARG A 93 15.77 2.97 11.24
N LYS A 94 16.49 3.89 10.59
CA LYS A 94 15.98 5.22 10.28
C LYS A 94 14.75 5.14 9.36
N ASP A 95 14.81 4.33 8.30
CA ASP A 95 13.70 4.14 7.38
C ASP A 95 12.48 3.58 8.13
N TYR A 96 12.68 2.60 9.01
CA TYR A 96 11.65 2.05 9.88
C TYR A 96 11.02 3.14 10.78
N ASP A 97 11.83 3.89 11.51
CA ASP A 97 11.37 4.94 12.44
C ASP A 97 10.57 6.04 11.71
N ASP A 98 10.99 6.42 10.51
CA ASP A 98 10.30 7.42 9.69
C ASP A 98 8.94 6.91 9.17
N ARG A 99 8.87 5.63 8.76
CA ARG A 99 7.62 5.02 8.31
C ARG A 99 6.65 4.79 9.46
N TYR A 100 7.15 4.40 10.63
CA TYR A 100 6.33 4.27 11.82
C TYR A 100 5.69 5.62 12.19
N ARG A 101 6.48 6.70 12.20
CA ARG A 101 5.97 8.05 12.45
C ARG A 101 4.87 8.41 11.46
N PHE A 102 5.14 8.25 10.17
CA PHE A 102 4.17 8.51 9.11
C PHE A 102 2.86 7.74 9.33
N TRP A 103 2.94 6.43 9.58
CA TRP A 103 1.76 5.57 9.74
C TRP A 103 1.00 5.82 11.04
N SER A 104 1.69 6.20 12.12
CA SER A 104 1.05 6.51 13.40
C SER A 104 0.07 7.68 13.32
N GLU A 105 0.35 8.62 12.40
CA GLU A 105 -0.43 9.83 12.14
C GLU A 105 -1.56 9.62 11.12
N GLN A 106 -1.58 8.51 10.38
CA GLN A 106 -2.62 8.24 9.39
C GLN A 106 -3.96 7.87 10.05
N PRO A 107 -5.10 8.16 9.39
CA PRO A 107 -6.43 7.75 9.84
C PRO A 107 -6.67 6.26 9.58
N LEU A 108 -5.90 5.41 10.25
CA LEU A 108 -6.03 3.95 10.19
C LEU A 108 -7.30 3.51 10.92
N ASN A 109 -7.98 2.51 10.35
CA ASN A 109 -9.07 1.86 11.08
C ASN A 109 -8.54 1.20 12.37
N PRO A 110 -9.40 0.97 13.38
CA PRO A 110 -8.96 0.48 14.68
C PRO A 110 -8.19 -0.84 14.63
N ASP A 111 -8.56 -1.75 13.73
CA ASP A 111 -7.95 -3.08 13.63
C ASP A 111 -6.54 -2.98 13.01
N THR A 112 -6.38 -2.15 11.98
CA THR A 112 -5.11 -1.87 11.32
C THR A 112 -4.16 -1.17 12.27
N ARG A 113 -4.65 -0.19 13.04
CA ARG A 113 -3.86 0.50 14.07
C ARG A 113 -3.36 -0.49 15.12
N ARG A 114 -4.22 -1.35 15.65
CA ARG A 114 -3.81 -2.37 16.64
C ARG A 114 -2.75 -3.31 16.07
N ALA A 115 -2.91 -3.77 14.84
CA ALA A 115 -1.94 -4.68 14.22
C ALA A 115 -0.59 -4.01 13.92
N LEU A 116 -0.59 -2.81 13.33
CA LEU A 116 0.64 -2.12 12.91
C LEU A 116 1.35 -1.43 14.09
N ILE A 117 0.62 -0.62 14.86
CA ILE A 117 1.19 0.24 15.90
C ILE A 117 1.33 -0.51 17.22
N ASP A 118 0.29 -1.21 17.66
CA ASP A 118 0.31 -1.79 19.00
C ASP A 118 0.97 -3.17 19.05
N ALA A 119 0.87 -3.96 17.97
CA ALA A 119 1.39 -5.33 17.92
C ALA A 119 2.74 -5.46 17.20
N SER A 120 2.92 -4.82 16.03
CA SER A 120 4.16 -4.95 15.23
C SER A 120 5.29 -4.05 15.72
N HIS A 121 5.01 -2.82 16.15
CA HIS A 121 6.06 -1.87 16.51
C HIS A 121 6.89 -2.23 17.76
N PRO A 122 6.31 -2.67 18.89
CA PRO A 122 7.11 -2.94 20.08
C PRO A 122 8.19 -4.03 19.88
N PRO A 123 7.91 -5.16 19.18
CA PRO A 123 8.95 -6.11 18.80
C PRO A 123 10.06 -5.50 17.92
N ALA A 124 9.74 -4.62 16.98
CA ALA A 124 10.73 -3.96 16.13
C ALA A 124 11.66 -3.03 16.93
N VAL A 125 11.11 -2.29 17.89
CA VAL A 125 11.91 -1.45 18.81
C VAL A 125 12.83 -2.31 19.67
N ALA A 126 12.31 -3.42 20.22
CA ALA A 126 13.10 -4.35 21.00
C ALA A 126 14.19 -5.02 20.15
N PHE A 127 13.88 -5.39 18.90
CA PHE A 127 14.81 -5.92 17.91
C PHE A 127 15.98 -4.94 17.72
N TYR A 128 15.71 -3.69 17.36
CA TYR A 128 16.78 -2.71 17.11
C TYR A 128 17.58 -2.38 18.37
N ARG A 129 16.94 -2.32 19.54
CA ARG A 129 17.65 -2.15 20.80
C ARG A 129 18.68 -3.26 21.02
N ILE A 130 18.30 -4.53 20.86
CA ILE A 130 19.24 -5.66 21.03
C ILE A 130 20.34 -5.61 19.96
N VAL A 131 19.99 -5.26 18.71
CA VAL A 131 20.95 -5.12 17.61
C VAL A 131 22.05 -4.10 17.95
N PHE A 132 21.66 -2.89 18.36
CA PHE A 132 22.61 -1.80 18.54
C PHE A 132 23.30 -1.79 19.91
N ASP A 133 22.62 -2.24 20.97
CA ASP A 133 23.14 -2.12 22.32
C ASP A 133 23.93 -3.37 22.75
N ASP A 134 23.56 -4.56 22.26
CA ASP A 134 24.15 -5.83 22.68
C ASP A 134 24.92 -6.53 21.54
N PHE A 135 24.27 -6.72 20.39
CA PHE A 135 24.77 -7.57 19.30
C PHE A 135 25.96 -6.94 18.57
N ILE A 136 25.83 -5.72 18.06
CA ILE A 136 26.92 -5.04 17.36
C ILE A 136 28.17 -4.90 18.26
N PRO A 137 28.06 -4.45 19.52
CA PRO A 137 29.22 -4.42 20.42
C PRO A 137 29.85 -5.80 20.65
N ALA A 138 29.06 -6.87 20.74
CA ALA A 138 29.59 -8.23 20.87
C ALA A 138 30.35 -8.68 19.61
N VAL A 139 29.81 -8.40 18.42
CA VAL A 139 30.47 -8.67 17.14
C VAL A 139 31.80 -7.92 17.02
N GLN A 140 31.82 -6.63 17.38
CA GLN A 140 33.03 -5.80 17.33
C GLN A 140 34.11 -6.24 18.31
N ARG A 141 33.72 -6.84 19.45
CA ARG A 141 34.66 -7.44 20.42
C ARG A 141 35.06 -8.88 20.08
N GLU A 142 34.59 -9.41 18.95
CA GLU A 142 34.74 -10.81 18.54
C GLU A 142 34.21 -11.83 19.56
N ASP A 143 33.28 -11.41 20.43
CA ASP A 143 32.65 -12.26 21.43
C ASP A 143 31.50 -13.06 20.79
N LYS A 144 31.87 -14.19 20.20
CA LYS A 144 30.93 -15.08 19.49
C LYS A 144 29.84 -15.66 20.38
N VAL A 145 30.09 -15.79 21.69
CA VAL A 145 29.08 -16.34 22.61
C VAL A 145 28.02 -15.29 22.87
N ALA A 146 28.43 -14.06 23.24
CA ALA A 146 27.50 -12.95 23.44
C ALA A 146 26.76 -12.57 22.16
N ALA A 147 27.43 -12.58 21.00
CA ALA A 147 26.80 -12.28 19.73
C ALA A 147 25.71 -13.31 19.36
N ARG A 148 25.94 -14.60 19.61
CA ARG A 148 24.94 -15.65 19.38
C ARG A 148 23.77 -15.60 20.36
N ASP A 149 24.02 -15.30 21.63
CA ASP A 149 22.95 -15.07 22.60
C ASP A 149 22.05 -13.90 22.17
N ALA A 150 22.66 -12.76 21.84
CA ALA A 150 21.94 -11.59 21.36
C ALA A 150 21.16 -11.91 20.08
N LEU A 151 21.74 -12.67 19.14
CA LEU A 151 21.04 -13.12 17.95
C LEU A 151 19.80 -13.98 18.26
N GLY A 152 19.87 -14.87 19.25
CA GLY A 152 18.70 -15.64 19.70
C GLY A 152 17.56 -14.74 20.19
N ARG A 153 17.89 -13.69 20.95
CA ARG A 153 16.92 -12.67 21.40
C ARG A 153 16.37 -11.84 20.23
N ILE A 154 17.22 -11.49 19.26
CA ILE A 154 16.83 -10.81 18.01
C ILE A 154 15.83 -11.66 17.22
N SER A 155 16.11 -12.96 17.02
CA SER A 155 15.22 -13.90 16.32
C SER A 155 13.84 -13.96 16.96
N GLN A 156 13.76 -13.98 18.30
CA GLN A 156 12.49 -13.96 19.00
C GLN A 156 11.67 -12.70 18.69
N GLN A 157 12.31 -11.52 18.67
CA GLN A 157 11.62 -10.26 18.37
C GLN A 157 11.18 -10.19 16.90
N TYR A 158 12.02 -10.68 15.98
CA TYR A 158 11.67 -10.81 14.58
C TYR A 158 10.44 -11.71 14.38
N ASP A 159 10.38 -12.88 15.03
CA ASP A 159 9.23 -13.79 14.90
C ASP A 159 7.94 -13.20 15.45
N LEU A 160 8.02 -12.42 16.54
CA LEU A 160 6.88 -11.68 17.08
C LEU A 160 6.40 -10.62 16.09
N GLN A 161 7.32 -9.83 15.52
CA GLN A 161 6.96 -8.83 14.51
C GLN A 161 6.35 -9.48 13.28
N ARG A 162 6.96 -10.54 12.76
CA ARG A 162 6.50 -11.28 11.58
C ARG A 162 5.06 -11.74 11.73
N LYS A 163 4.70 -12.32 12.88
CA LYS A 163 3.32 -12.75 13.15
C LYS A 163 2.31 -11.59 13.11
N ALA A 164 2.71 -10.43 13.64
CA ALA A 164 1.88 -9.23 13.59
C ALA A 164 1.74 -8.70 12.14
N ILE A 165 2.83 -8.69 11.37
CA ILE A 165 2.84 -8.31 9.96
C ILE A 165 1.98 -9.28 9.11
N ASP A 166 2.11 -10.59 9.29
CA ASP A 166 1.31 -11.59 8.58
C ASP A 166 -0.19 -11.37 8.82
N SER A 167 -0.57 -11.02 10.06
CA SER A 167 -1.95 -10.68 10.42
C SER A 167 -2.41 -9.35 9.80
N LEU A 168 -1.53 -8.34 9.78
CA LEU A 168 -1.78 -7.04 9.17
C LEU A 168 -2.01 -7.16 7.66
N VAL A 169 -1.23 -7.99 6.96
CA VAL A 169 -1.40 -8.25 5.51
C VAL A 169 -2.76 -8.87 5.22
N GLN A 170 -3.21 -9.81 6.05
CA GLN A 170 -4.54 -10.40 5.92
C GLN A 170 -5.65 -9.37 6.12
N LEU A 171 -5.51 -8.48 7.09
CA LEU A 171 -6.48 -7.41 7.34
C LEU A 171 -6.51 -6.41 6.18
N ALA A 172 -5.36 -5.90 5.75
CA ALA A 172 -5.26 -4.93 4.67
C ALA A 172 -5.80 -5.47 3.34
N THR A 173 -5.55 -6.75 3.03
CA THR A 173 -6.12 -7.44 1.86
C THR A 173 -7.65 -7.50 1.95
N ARG A 174 -8.18 -7.83 3.13
CA ARG A 174 -9.62 -7.95 3.36
C ARG A 174 -10.32 -6.59 3.25
N ASP A 175 -9.73 -5.55 3.82
CA ASP A 175 -10.23 -4.17 3.75
C ASP A 175 -10.23 -3.64 2.31
N THR A 176 -9.14 -3.88 1.57
CA THR A 176 -9.05 -3.51 0.15
C THR A 176 -10.14 -4.20 -0.67
N SER A 177 -10.31 -5.51 -0.47
CA SER A 177 -11.35 -6.29 -1.16
C SER A 177 -12.77 -5.80 -0.84
N ALA A 178 -13.03 -5.38 0.41
CA ALA A 178 -14.31 -4.82 0.81
C ALA A 178 -14.58 -3.48 0.12
N VAL A 179 -13.58 -2.58 0.09
CA VAL A 179 -13.68 -1.28 -0.59
C VAL A 179 -13.89 -1.44 -2.09
N GLU A 180 -13.19 -2.37 -2.73
CA GLU A 180 -13.37 -2.66 -4.15
C GLU A 180 -14.78 -3.19 -4.46
N ALA A 181 -15.31 -4.10 -3.62
CA ALA A 181 -16.67 -4.61 -3.76
C ALA A 181 -17.73 -3.51 -3.57
N ASP A 182 -17.53 -2.61 -2.60
CA ASP A 182 -18.40 -1.45 -2.37
C ASP A 182 -18.41 -0.50 -3.58
N ALA A 183 -17.23 -0.20 -4.13
CA ALA A 183 -17.09 0.63 -5.32
C ALA A 183 -17.78 0.00 -6.55
N GLN A 184 -17.66 -1.32 -6.72
CA GLN A 184 -18.35 -2.05 -7.79
C GLN A 184 -19.87 -1.95 -7.65
N ARG A 185 -20.41 -2.15 -6.43
CA ARG A 185 -21.86 -2.01 -6.16
C ARG A 185 -22.36 -0.60 -6.43
N GLY A 186 -21.64 0.43 -5.97
CA GLY A 186 -21.99 1.83 -6.22
C GLY A 186 -21.96 2.21 -7.71
N THR A 187 -21.00 1.67 -8.46
CA THR A 187 -20.88 1.92 -9.91
C THR A 187 -22.03 1.26 -10.70
N GLN A 188 -22.44 0.03 -10.33
CA GLN A 188 -23.60 -0.62 -10.95
C GLN A 188 -24.90 0.17 -10.69
N SER A 189 -25.13 0.61 -9.45
CA SER A 189 -26.32 1.41 -9.11
C SER A 189 -26.38 2.73 -9.88
N SER A 190 -25.23 3.41 -10.06
CA SER A 190 -25.15 4.68 -10.80
C SER A 190 -25.35 4.49 -12.30
N PHE A 191 -24.94 3.34 -12.85
CA PHE A 191 -25.14 2.99 -14.25
C PHE A 191 -26.62 2.82 -14.60
N TRP A 192 -27.41 2.20 -13.70
CA TRP A 192 -28.87 2.06 -13.89
C TRP A 192 -29.58 3.41 -13.89
N LEU A 193 -29.23 4.30 -12.94
CA LEU A 193 -29.79 5.65 -12.86
C LEU A 193 -29.48 6.51 -14.11
N LEU A 194 -28.28 6.39 -14.69
CA LEU A 194 -27.90 7.09 -15.92
C LEU A 194 -28.52 6.47 -17.18
N ALA A 195 -28.78 5.15 -17.19
CA ALA A 195 -29.42 4.45 -18.30
C ALA A 195 -30.95 4.63 -18.34
N GLY A 196 -31.55 5.25 -17.31
CA GLY A 196 -32.98 5.58 -17.29
C GLY A 196 -33.90 4.39 -16.98
N VAL A 197 -33.47 3.47 -16.11
CA VAL A 197 -34.31 2.44 -15.46
C VAL A 197 -34.14 2.57 -13.96
#